data_AF-A0A933BSF4-F1
#
_entry.id   AF-A0A933BSF4-F1
#
_cell.length_a   1.000
_cell.length_b   1.000
_cell.length_c   1.000
_cell.angle_alpha   90.00
_cell.angle_beta   90.00
_cell.angle_gamma   90.00
#
_symmetry.space_group_name_H-M   'P 1'
#
loop_
_entity.id
_entity.type
_entity.pdbx_description
1 polymer ?
#
loop_
_entity_poly.entity_id
_entity_poly.type
_entity_poly.pdbx_seq_one_letter_code
_entity_poly.pdbx_strand_id
1 'polypeptide(L)'
;MRILPLLVAGLILIVSSPNLALGEERGGREGPCHDDIKRLCGDVDPGSGKMRDCMREHRDSLSGACKSLMREREERRERRDDDGRGERGERFGREDRDDRGDRGGPDGREGRGGREGPCHEDIKRLCGDIEPGSGRMRDCLREHKDSVSGACKSMMREREERRERRDDEGRGERGGPLGR
;
A
#
# COMPACT_ATOMS: atom_id res chain seq x y z
N MET A 1 27.58 -71.11 -3.78
CA MET A 1 27.32 -69.88 -4.55
C MET A 1 25.86 -69.47 -4.40
N ARG A 2 25.51 -68.67 -3.38
CA ARG A 2 24.32 -67.78 -3.39
C ARG A 2 24.57 -66.68 -2.36
N ILE A 3 25.14 -65.56 -2.83
CA ILE A 3 25.37 -64.32 -2.06
C ILE A 3 24.66 -63.21 -2.85
N LEU A 4 23.79 -62.44 -2.18
CA LEU A 4 23.18 -61.13 -2.53
C LEU A 4 22.33 -61.02 -3.83
N PRO A 5 21.28 -60.17 -3.90
CA PRO A 5 21.08 -58.92 -3.16
C PRO A 5 19.64 -58.66 -2.67
N LEU A 6 19.42 -58.66 -1.35
CA LEU A 6 18.17 -58.15 -0.73
C LEU A 6 18.48 -57.08 0.33
N LEU A 7 19.39 -56.15 0.03
CA LEU A 7 19.67 -54.97 0.86
C LEU A 7 19.88 -53.71 0.01
N VAL A 8 19.01 -53.49 -0.99
CA VAL A 8 18.92 -52.18 -1.70
C VAL A 8 17.47 -51.71 -1.82
N ALA A 9 16.58 -52.21 -0.96
CA ALA A 9 15.19 -51.76 -0.91
C ALA A 9 14.87 -51.32 0.51
N GLY A 10 14.90 -50.01 0.76
CA GLY A 10 14.26 -49.43 1.94
C GLY A 10 15.15 -48.65 2.91
N LEU A 11 15.88 -47.64 2.43
CA LEU A 11 16.09 -46.41 3.22
C LEU A 11 16.47 -45.20 2.35
N ILE A 12 15.83 -45.03 1.21
CA ILE A 12 15.66 -43.69 0.66
C ILE A 12 14.27 -43.26 1.14
N LEU A 13 14.21 -42.73 2.37
CA LEU A 13 13.12 -41.86 2.81
C LEU A 13 13.31 -40.55 2.04
N ILE A 14 12.90 -40.60 0.77
CA ILE A 14 12.83 -39.46 -0.12
C ILE A 14 11.96 -38.43 0.59
N VAL A 15 12.57 -37.30 0.88
CA VAL A 15 11.95 -36.07 1.36
C VAL A 15 11.06 -35.55 0.24
N SER A 16 9.91 -36.18 0.04
CA SER A 16 8.86 -35.72 -0.86
C SER A 16 7.60 -35.55 -0.04
N SER A 17 7.65 -34.63 0.91
CA SER A 17 6.43 -33.89 1.25
C SER A 17 6.03 -33.15 -0.02
N PRO A 18 4.91 -33.48 -0.70
CA PRO A 18 4.21 -32.40 -1.36
C PRO A 18 3.83 -31.45 -0.24
N ASN A 19 4.61 -30.38 -0.08
CA ASN A 19 4.02 -29.17 0.46
C ASN A 19 2.83 -28.90 -0.45
N LEU A 20 1.64 -29.29 0.00
CA LEU A 20 0.40 -28.69 -0.45
C LEU A 20 0.45 -27.25 0.05
N ALA A 21 1.31 -26.46 -0.58
CA ALA A 21 1.07 -25.06 -0.73
C ALA A 21 -0.23 -25.00 -1.52
N LEU A 22 -1.35 -24.95 -0.80
CA LEU A 22 -2.46 -24.16 -1.26
C LEU A 22 -1.87 -22.77 -1.46
N GLY A 23 -1.46 -22.51 -2.69
CA GLY A 23 -1.22 -21.18 -3.21
C GLY A 23 -2.55 -20.45 -3.04
N GLU A 24 -2.75 -19.87 -1.87
CA GLU A 24 -3.77 -18.88 -1.68
C GLU A 24 -3.26 -17.66 -2.45
N GLU A 25 -3.77 -17.54 -3.67
CA GLU A 25 -3.46 -16.49 -4.63
C GLU A 25 -3.59 -15.13 -3.93
N ARG A 26 -2.45 -14.62 -3.47
CA ARG A 26 -2.35 -13.29 -2.87
C ARG A 26 -2.47 -12.27 -3.99
N GLY A 27 -3.68 -11.82 -4.26
CA GLY A 27 -3.88 -10.55 -4.95
C GLY A 27 -5.17 -10.42 -5.74
N GLY A 28 -6.20 -9.87 -5.10
CA GLY A 28 -7.21 -9.09 -5.80
C GLY A 28 -8.63 -9.59 -5.62
N ARG A 29 -9.44 -8.79 -4.93
CA ARG A 29 -10.92 -8.77 -4.89
C ARG A 29 -11.67 -10.04 -4.46
N GLU A 30 -11.05 -11.20 -4.51
CA GLU A 30 -11.65 -12.48 -4.16
C GLU A 30 -11.32 -12.80 -2.71
N GLY A 31 -12.34 -12.80 -1.87
CA GLY A 31 -12.23 -13.11 -0.45
C GLY A 31 -13.61 -13.33 0.13
N PRO A 32 -13.71 -13.69 1.43
CA PRO A 32 -14.97 -14.04 2.08
C PRO A 32 -16.11 -13.00 1.94
N CYS A 33 -15.76 -11.74 1.65
CA CYS A 33 -16.69 -10.65 1.46
C CYS A 33 -17.03 -10.33 -0.01
N HIS A 34 -16.46 -11.02 -1.00
CA HIS A 34 -16.62 -10.69 -2.41
C HIS A 34 -18.11 -10.69 -2.83
N ASP A 35 -18.82 -11.78 -2.52
CA ASP A 35 -20.22 -11.92 -2.93
C ASP A 35 -21.15 -10.98 -2.16
N ASP A 36 -20.83 -10.72 -0.89
CA ASP A 36 -21.53 -9.73 -0.09
C ASP A 36 -21.35 -8.32 -0.65
N ILE A 37 -20.13 -7.95 -1.04
CA ILE A 37 -19.84 -6.65 -1.67
C ILE A 37 -20.62 -6.51 -2.98
N LYS A 38 -20.60 -7.54 -3.83
CA LYS A 38 -21.31 -7.51 -5.11
C LYS A 38 -22.83 -7.36 -4.92
N ARG A 39 -23.39 -8.05 -3.93
CA ARG A 39 -24.84 -8.08 -3.66
C ARG A 39 -25.34 -6.84 -2.92
N LEU A 40 -24.55 -6.28 -2.01
CA LEU A 40 -24.97 -5.22 -1.09
C LEU A 40 -24.40 -3.85 -1.46
N CYS A 41 -23.21 -3.81 -2.07
CA CYS A 41 -22.46 -2.58 -2.36
C CYS A 41 -21.99 -2.51 -3.81
N GLY A 42 -22.63 -3.23 -4.74
CA GLY A 42 -22.20 -3.34 -6.14
C GLY A 42 -22.15 -1.99 -6.88
N ASP A 43 -22.99 -1.04 -6.47
CA ASP A 43 -23.08 0.31 -7.05
C ASP A 43 -22.11 1.32 -6.40
N VAL A 44 -21.33 0.90 -5.41
CA VAL A 44 -20.41 1.77 -4.69
C VAL A 44 -19.03 1.71 -5.32
N ASP A 45 -18.48 2.88 -5.66
CA ASP A 45 -17.15 2.99 -6.27
C ASP A 45 -16.06 2.36 -5.39
N PRO A 46 -15.37 1.30 -5.87
CA PRO A 46 -14.32 0.63 -5.12
C PRO A 46 -13.10 1.56 -4.97
N GLY A 47 -12.72 1.84 -3.72
CA GLY A 47 -11.62 2.75 -3.39
C GLY A 47 -12.08 4.10 -2.84
N SER A 48 -13.38 4.40 -2.91
CA SER A 48 -13.97 5.49 -2.14
C SER A 48 -14.15 5.09 -0.67
N GLY A 49 -14.03 6.04 0.26
CA GLY A 49 -14.36 5.80 1.67
C GLY A 49 -15.79 5.25 1.87
N LYS A 50 -16.67 5.51 0.90
CA LYS A 50 -18.08 5.08 0.87
C LYS A 50 -18.26 3.56 0.88
N MET A 51 -17.31 2.80 0.31
CA MET A 51 -17.37 1.33 0.36
C MET A 51 -17.27 0.81 1.80
N ARG A 52 -16.52 1.51 2.67
CA ARG A 52 -16.44 1.15 4.09
C ARG A 52 -17.72 1.49 4.83
N ASP A 53 -18.38 2.58 4.46
CA ASP A 53 -19.67 2.98 5.02
C ASP A 53 -20.75 1.96 4.66
N CYS A 54 -20.88 1.62 3.38
CA CYS A 54 -21.83 0.61 2.91
C CYS A 54 -21.66 -0.74 3.64
N MET A 55 -20.43 -1.24 3.74
CA MET A 55 -20.17 -2.51 4.44
C MET A 55 -20.44 -2.45 5.95
N ARG A 56 -20.42 -1.26 6.58
CA ARG A 56 -20.83 -1.10 7.98
C ARG A 56 -22.34 -1.12 8.14
N GLU A 57 -23.06 -0.40 7.28
CA GLU A 57 -24.52 -0.36 7.31
C GLU A 57 -25.13 -1.72 7.04
N HIS A 58 -24.50 -2.53 6.17
CA HIS A 58 -24.96 -3.87 5.87
C HIS A 58 -24.33 -4.97 6.74
N ARG A 59 -23.64 -4.63 7.85
CA ARG A 59 -22.89 -5.59 8.69
C ARG A 59 -23.72 -6.80 9.08
N ASP A 60 -25.00 -6.62 9.40
CA ASP A 60 -25.89 -7.70 9.84
C ASP A 60 -26.37 -8.57 8.68
N SER A 61 -26.37 -8.06 7.45
CA SER A 61 -26.75 -8.77 6.22
C SER A 61 -25.58 -9.46 5.50
N LEU A 62 -24.37 -9.36 6.05
CA LEU A 62 -23.18 -10.05 5.56
C LEU A 62 -23.23 -11.56 5.86
N SER A 63 -22.59 -12.34 4.99
CA SER A 63 -22.35 -13.77 5.22
C SER A 63 -21.55 -14.02 6.52
N GLY A 64 -21.70 -15.21 7.09
CA GLY A 64 -20.90 -15.62 8.26
C GLY A 64 -19.40 -15.52 7.99
N ALA A 65 -18.96 -15.95 6.81
CA ALA A 65 -17.56 -15.91 6.40
C ALA A 65 -17.02 -14.47 6.32
N CYS A 66 -17.78 -13.53 5.74
CA CYS A 66 -17.38 -12.13 5.71
C CYS A 66 -17.38 -11.50 7.12
N LYS A 67 -18.37 -11.81 7.97
CA LYS A 67 -18.41 -11.33 9.36
C LYS A 67 -17.19 -11.79 10.16
N SER A 68 -16.78 -13.05 10.03
CA SER A 68 -15.58 -13.58 10.69
C SER A 68 -14.32 -12.84 10.25
N LEU A 69 -14.12 -12.68 8.93
CA LEU A 69 -12.99 -11.91 8.40
C LEU A 69 -12.97 -10.46 8.92
N MET A 70 -14.12 -9.81 8.99
CA MET A 70 -14.21 -8.44 9.48
C MET A 70 -13.86 -8.34 10.96
N ARG A 71 -14.28 -9.30 11.79
CA ARG A 71 -13.91 -9.40 13.21
C ARG A 71 -12.41 -9.65 13.38
N GLU A 72 -11.84 -10.61 12.64
CA GLU A 72 -10.38 -10.86 12.66
C GLU A 72 -9.57 -9.61 12.27
N ARG A 73 -10.06 -8.84 11.29
CA ARG A 73 -9.44 -7.57 10.87
C ARG A 73 -9.57 -6.47 11.93
N GLU A 74 -10.68 -6.45 12.67
CA GLU A 74 -10.93 -5.54 13.79
C GLU A 74 -9.97 -5.85 14.94
N GLU A 75 -9.89 -7.12 15.37
CA GLU A 75 -8.95 -7.59 16.39
C GLU A 75 -7.49 -7.33 15.99
N ARG A 76 -7.14 -7.51 14.70
CA ARG A 76 -5.80 -7.19 14.21
C ARG A 76 -5.51 -5.70 14.25
N ARG A 77 -6.52 -4.83 14.14
CA ARG A 77 -6.35 -3.37 14.33
C ARG A 77 -6.16 -3.05 15.80
N GLU A 78 -6.98 -3.61 16.68
CA GLU A 78 -6.83 -3.43 18.13
C GLU A 78 -5.43 -3.83 18.63
N ARG A 79 -4.90 -4.97 18.16
CA ARG A 79 -3.51 -5.38 18.47
C ARG A 79 -2.47 -4.35 17.99
N ARG A 80 -2.67 -3.75 16.82
CA ARG A 80 -1.76 -2.71 16.31
C ARG A 80 -1.86 -1.41 17.11
N ASP A 81 -3.05 -1.10 17.62
CA ASP A 81 -3.29 0.10 18.42
C ASP A 81 -2.69 -0.05 19.84
N ASP A 82 -2.61 -1.27 20.37
CA ASP A 82 -1.91 -1.63 21.61
C ASP A 82 -0.37 -1.60 21.45
N ASP A 83 0.16 -2.16 20.35
CA ASP A 83 1.59 -2.15 20.02
C ASP A 83 2.17 -0.75 19.72
N GLY A 84 1.32 0.28 19.60
CA GLY A 84 1.71 1.69 19.42
C GLY A 84 2.08 2.43 20.72
N ARG A 85 1.84 1.82 21.89
CA ARG A 85 2.13 2.42 23.22
C ARG A 85 2.71 1.39 24.21
N GLY A 86 3.47 0.41 23.73
CA GLY A 86 4.18 -0.57 24.57
C GLY A 86 5.67 -0.26 24.74
N GLU A 87 6.20 -0.47 25.95
CA GLU A 87 7.54 -0.14 26.49
C GLU A 87 8.76 -0.76 25.76
N ARG A 88 8.93 -0.48 24.47
CA ARG A 88 10.23 -0.60 23.77
C ARG A 88 10.61 0.73 23.12
N GLY A 89 10.47 1.79 23.91
CA GLY A 89 10.89 3.15 23.58
C GLY A 89 12.29 3.51 24.08
N GLU A 90 13.12 2.54 24.48
CA GLU A 90 14.41 2.83 25.13
C GLU A 90 15.57 1.96 24.60
N ARG A 91 15.79 1.92 23.28
CA ARG A 91 17.17 1.68 22.78
C ARG A 91 17.47 2.01 21.33
N PHE A 92 16.46 2.23 20.49
CA PHE A 92 16.68 2.81 19.16
C PHE A 92 16.26 4.26 19.19
N GLY A 93 17.27 5.13 19.22
CA GLY A 93 17.14 6.58 19.30
C GLY A 93 16.13 7.13 18.29
N ARG A 94 15.25 8.01 18.77
CA ARG A 94 14.33 8.83 17.98
C ARG A 94 15.06 10.00 17.31
N GLU A 95 16.29 9.79 16.82
CA GLU A 95 17.04 10.80 16.06
C GLU A 95 17.23 10.39 14.59
N ASP A 96 17.03 9.10 14.26
CA ASP A 96 17.13 8.59 12.88
C ASP A 96 15.76 8.35 12.20
N ARG A 97 14.68 8.89 12.78
CA ARG A 97 13.32 8.80 12.23
C ARG A 97 12.84 10.07 11.52
N ASP A 98 13.75 10.97 11.17
CA ASP A 98 13.40 12.25 10.52
C ASP A 98 13.70 12.34 9.01
N ASP A 99 14.00 11.24 8.30
CA ASP A 99 14.10 11.28 6.81
C ASP A 99 13.16 10.33 6.05
N ARG A 100 12.55 9.34 6.73
CA ARG A 100 11.42 8.60 6.16
C ARG A 100 10.12 9.20 6.64
N GLY A 101 9.83 10.37 6.06
CA GLY A 101 8.59 11.12 6.26
C GLY A 101 7.39 10.22 6.54
N ASP A 102 6.89 10.40 7.75
CA ASP A 102 5.56 10.06 8.21
C ASP A 102 4.56 10.33 7.07
N ARG A 103 4.21 9.28 6.34
CA ARG A 103 3.08 9.30 5.43
C ARG A 103 1.98 8.49 6.07
N GLY A 104 1.35 9.08 7.09
CA GLY A 104 0.03 8.69 7.52
C GLY A 104 -0.13 8.71 9.03
N GLY A 105 -0.39 9.89 9.58
CA GLY A 105 -1.07 10.01 10.86
C GLY A 105 -2.44 9.30 10.86
N PRO A 106 -3.02 9.04 12.05
CA PRO A 106 -4.19 8.18 12.25
C PRO A 106 -5.46 8.66 11.54
N ASP A 107 -5.50 9.91 11.09
CA ASP A 107 -6.63 10.49 10.35
C ASP A 107 -6.55 10.36 8.82
N GLY A 108 -5.43 9.90 8.24
CA GLY A 108 -5.33 9.46 6.83
C GLY A 108 -5.83 10.43 5.72
N ARG A 109 -6.16 11.67 6.09
CA ARG A 109 -6.82 12.68 5.24
C ARG A 109 -5.96 13.91 4.98
N GLU A 110 -4.96 14.20 5.80
CA GLU A 110 -4.13 15.42 5.68
C GLU A 110 -2.72 15.17 5.13
N GLY A 111 -2.47 14.00 4.55
CA GLY A 111 -1.19 13.65 3.92
C GLY A 111 -1.25 13.50 2.40
N ARG A 112 -2.31 14.01 1.75
CA ARG A 112 -2.57 13.78 0.32
C ARG A 112 -2.33 15.04 -0.50
N GLY A 113 -1.09 15.17 -0.95
CA GLY A 113 -0.78 15.66 -2.29
C GLY A 113 -1.48 16.94 -2.74
N GLY A 114 -0.89 18.07 -2.36
CA GLY A 114 -0.69 19.17 -3.31
C GLY A 114 -1.67 20.33 -3.22
N ARG A 115 -2.77 20.26 -2.46
CA ARG A 115 -3.65 21.43 -2.34
C ARG A 115 -3.09 22.45 -1.35
N GLU A 116 -2.77 22.08 -0.13
CA GLU A 116 -2.26 23.01 0.88
C GLU A 116 -0.72 23.01 0.90
N GLY A 117 -0.10 23.78 0.03
CA GLY A 117 1.36 23.92 -0.02
C GLY A 117 1.82 25.11 -0.84
N PRO A 118 3.13 25.24 -1.12
CA PRO A 118 3.70 26.37 -1.88
C PRO A 118 3.08 26.59 -3.26
N CYS A 119 2.44 25.56 -3.83
CA CYS A 119 1.74 25.61 -5.11
C CYS A 119 0.22 25.87 -5.01
N HIS A 120 -0.36 26.11 -3.83
CA HIS A 120 -1.81 26.21 -3.65
C HIS A 120 -2.45 27.29 -4.55
N GLU A 121 -1.90 28.51 -4.50
CA GLU A 121 -2.43 29.63 -5.28
C GLU A 121 -2.20 29.45 -6.78
N ASP A 122 -1.07 28.83 -7.15
CA ASP A 122 -0.80 28.48 -8.55
C ASP A 122 -1.77 27.43 -9.07
N ILE A 123 -2.11 26.43 -8.26
CA ILE A 123 -3.10 25.40 -8.59
C ILE A 123 -4.47 26.01 -8.83
N LYS A 124 -4.93 26.91 -7.95
CA LYS A 124 -6.23 27.57 -8.13
C LYS A 124 -6.27 28.37 -9.43
N ARG A 125 -5.19 29.08 -9.74
CA ARG A 125 -5.09 29.99 -10.88
C ARG A 125 -4.89 29.28 -12.21
N LEU A 126 -4.10 28.20 -12.23
CA LEU A 126 -3.65 27.54 -13.46
C LEU A 126 -4.34 26.19 -13.70
N CYS A 127 -4.74 25.49 -12.65
CA CYS A 127 -5.21 24.11 -12.69
C CYS A 127 -6.57 23.91 -11.99
N GLY A 128 -7.36 24.98 -11.82
CA GLY A 128 -8.62 24.96 -11.07
C GLY A 128 -9.66 23.97 -11.61
N ASP A 129 -9.66 23.76 -12.94
CA ASP A 129 -10.57 22.86 -13.65
C ASP A 129 -10.11 21.40 -13.67
N ILE A 130 -8.89 21.12 -13.14
CA ILE A 130 -8.35 19.77 -13.11
C ILE A 130 -8.92 19.02 -11.91
N GLU A 131 -9.75 18.03 -12.22
CA GLU A 131 -10.23 17.08 -11.23
C GLU A 131 -9.06 16.42 -10.45
N PRO A 132 -9.15 16.35 -9.12
CA PRO A 132 -8.12 15.74 -8.28
C PRO A 132 -8.00 14.23 -8.52
N GLY A 133 -6.77 13.73 -8.35
CA GLY A 133 -6.47 12.30 -8.43
C GLY A 133 -5.52 11.96 -9.59
N SER A 134 -5.07 10.71 -9.61
CA SER A 134 -4.25 10.11 -10.67
C SER A 134 -2.99 10.87 -11.10
N GLY A 135 -2.51 11.84 -10.31
CA GLY A 135 -1.36 12.67 -10.67
C GLY A 135 -1.65 13.83 -11.62
N ARG A 136 -2.89 14.04 -12.07
CA ARG A 136 -3.28 15.06 -13.05
C ARG A 136 -2.87 16.48 -12.64
N MET A 137 -3.05 16.81 -11.38
CA MET A 137 -2.66 18.12 -10.83
C MET A 137 -1.14 18.39 -10.94
N ARG A 138 -0.32 17.35 -10.77
CA ARG A 138 1.14 17.45 -10.92
C ARG A 138 1.51 17.68 -12.39
N ASP A 139 0.79 17.01 -13.30
CA ASP A 139 1.07 17.11 -14.72
C ASP A 139 0.69 18.51 -15.24
N CYS A 140 -0.46 19.05 -14.82
CA CYS A 140 -0.82 20.45 -15.07
C CYS A 140 0.25 21.44 -14.56
N LEU A 141 0.70 21.31 -13.30
CA LEU A 141 1.75 22.18 -12.77
C LEU A 141 3.08 22.07 -13.52
N ARG A 142 3.38 20.90 -14.12
CA ARG A 142 4.58 20.69 -14.94
C ARG A 142 4.49 21.43 -16.27
N GLU A 143 3.33 21.41 -16.91
CA GLU A 143 3.07 22.18 -18.14
C GLU A 143 3.17 23.68 -17.88
N HIS A 144 2.73 24.13 -16.71
CA HIS A 144 2.79 25.53 -16.29
C HIS A 144 4.03 25.89 -15.44
N LYS A 145 5.11 25.10 -15.45
CA LYS A 145 6.30 25.27 -14.56
C LYS A 145 6.97 26.65 -14.62
N ASP A 146 6.76 27.39 -15.70
CA ASP A 146 7.32 28.73 -15.90
C ASP A 146 6.33 29.85 -15.54
N SER A 147 5.07 29.50 -15.27
CA SER A 147 4.00 30.41 -14.87
C SER A 147 3.60 30.26 -13.38
N VAL A 148 4.23 29.36 -12.64
CA VAL A 148 4.03 29.18 -11.19
C VAL A 148 4.88 30.18 -10.38
N SER A 149 4.51 30.38 -9.12
CA SER A 149 5.30 31.18 -8.16
C SER A 149 6.69 30.59 -7.92
N GLY A 150 7.63 31.43 -7.47
CA GLY A 150 8.97 31.00 -7.10
C GLY A 150 8.96 29.93 -5.99
N ALA A 151 8.06 30.08 -5.01
CA ALA A 151 7.89 29.10 -3.92
C ALA A 151 7.44 27.72 -4.46
N CYS A 152 6.47 27.71 -5.38
CA CYS A 152 6.06 26.47 -6.03
C CYS A 152 7.19 25.86 -6.89
N LYS A 153 7.92 26.69 -7.63
CA LYS A 153 9.05 26.23 -8.48
C LYS A 153 10.15 25.56 -7.64
N SER A 154 10.53 26.15 -6.51
CA SER A 154 11.50 25.55 -5.58
C SER A 154 11.01 24.21 -5.04
N MET A 155 9.76 24.14 -4.58
CA MET A 155 9.17 22.89 -4.09
C MET A 155 9.10 21.81 -5.19
N MET A 156 8.82 22.18 -6.44
CA MET A 156 8.81 21.25 -7.57
C MET A 156 10.20 20.67 -7.84
N ARG A 157 11.23 21.52 -7.82
CA ARG A 157 12.63 21.12 -7.99
C ARG A 157 13.11 20.18 -6.89
N GLU A 158 12.87 20.51 -5.62
CA GLU A 158 13.22 19.64 -4.48
C GLU A 158 12.57 18.27 -4.58
N ARG A 159 11.30 18.21 -5.03
CA ARG A 159 10.58 16.94 -5.23
C ARG A 159 11.13 16.14 -6.40
N GLU A 160 11.63 16.78 -7.45
CA GLU A 160 12.29 16.15 -8.58
C GLU A 160 13.63 15.56 -8.15
N GLU A 161 14.48 16.34 -7.48
CA GLU A 161 15.76 15.88 -6.92
C GLU A 161 15.56 14.71 -5.94
N ARG A 162 14.52 14.75 -5.11
CA ARG A 162 14.17 13.64 -4.23
C ARG A 162 13.72 12.39 -4.98
N ARG A 163 13.07 12.53 -6.14
CA ARG A 163 12.71 11.38 -6.99
C ARG A 163 13.96 10.79 -7.63
N GLU A 164 14.84 11.63 -8.15
CA GLU A 164 16.12 11.19 -8.71
C GLU A 164 16.95 10.43 -7.69
N ARG A 165 17.07 10.93 -6.45
CA ARG A 165 17.73 10.20 -5.35
C ARG A 165 17.10 8.83 -5.09
N ARG A 166 15.76 8.75 -5.07
CA ARG A 166 15.04 7.49 -4.87
C ARG A 166 15.19 6.53 -6.05
N ASP A 167 15.27 7.06 -7.27
CA ASP A 167 15.45 6.28 -8.48
C ASP A 167 16.90 5.76 -8.58
N ASP A 168 17.89 6.52 -8.09
CA ASP A 168 19.28 6.10 -7.96
C ASP A 168 19.46 5.04 -6.86
N GLU A 169 18.94 5.28 -5.65
CA GLU A 169 18.91 4.31 -4.55
C GLU A 169 18.14 3.03 -4.94
N GLY A 170 17.01 3.19 -5.64
CA GLY A 170 16.18 2.07 -6.10
C GLY A 170 16.76 1.31 -7.28
N ARG A 171 17.60 1.95 -8.11
CA ARG A 171 18.38 1.30 -9.18
C ARG A 171 19.53 0.46 -8.61
N GLY A 172 20.00 0.76 -7.40
CA GLY A 172 20.94 -0.08 -6.66
C GLY A 172 20.37 -1.46 -6.28
N GLU A 173 19.05 -1.57 -6.08
CA GLU A 173 18.38 -2.84 -5.72
C GLU A 173 17.73 -3.56 -6.91
N ARG A 174 17.50 -2.88 -8.03
CA ARG A 174 16.93 -3.47 -9.26
C ARG A 174 17.78 -3.07 -10.47
N GLY A 175 18.93 -3.72 -10.60
CA GLY A 175 19.85 -3.51 -11.71
C GLY A 175 19.23 -3.72 -13.10
N GLY A 176 19.58 -2.82 -14.02
CA GLY A 176 19.33 -2.95 -15.46
C GLY A 176 19.53 -1.62 -16.20
N PRO A 177 20.48 -1.52 -17.14
CA PRO A 177 20.71 -0.28 -17.89
C PRO A 177 19.65 -0.13 -18.99
N LEU A 178 19.05 1.05 -19.10
CA LEU A 178 18.37 1.47 -20.32
C LEU A 178 19.03 2.77 -20.79
N GLY A 179 20.15 2.62 -21.49
CA GLY A 179 20.57 3.53 -22.56
C GLY A 179 20.22 2.83 -23.89
N ARG A 180 19.81 3.51 -24.95
CA ARG A 180 20.16 4.85 -25.40
C ARG A 180 19.05 5.38 -26.31
#